data_AF-A0AAV1WR41-F1
#
_entry.id   AF-A0AAV1WR41-F1
#
_cell.length_a   1.000
_cell.length_b   1.000
_cell.length_c   1.000
_cell.angle_alpha   90.00
_cell.angle_beta   90.00
_cell.angle_gamma   90.00
#
_symmetry.space_group_name_H-M   'P 1'
#
loop_
_entity.id
_entity.type
_entity.pdbx_description
1 polymer ?
#
loop_
_entity_poly.entity_id
_entity_poly.type
_entity_poly.pdbx_seq_one_letter_code
_entity_poly.pdbx_strand_id
1 'polypeptide(L)'
;MAFSPSSLLRLDQIAGKGKGLVAAQSLKAGQAVLRESPLIIYSSSPLISTSSPSSLFPYCDHCFRTLPTNTIPCPSCSYHHFCTHKCFSTALNTFHSSLVCHALTHLRDSESLQQQPSELQVQARFVVAAYNLAIISPSGIHTFLSLHGTPDDSISEAAKFLHSIISPLFPPNVNISVDLTAQLLAKDRINSFCLMNPYSPDGPQRSIKAYAIYPKASMFNHDCIPNACRFDYVDTTDLYDEHNNTDMVIRMIQDVPEGREVCISYFRISRDYCTRKRILMDDYGFSCECDRCKIEANWPHDCKNYVEEYSDLPHVRFIAKYVCDRKNCNGTLAPKDDAHTNVLECNFCGNLKSDTA
;
A
#
# COMPACT_ATOMS: atom_id res chain seq x y z
N MET A 1 -6.60 4.23 17.52
CA MET A 1 -6.40 5.32 16.55
C MET A 1 -7.48 6.36 16.78
N ALA A 2 -7.11 7.63 17.01
CA ALA A 2 -8.06 8.72 17.13
C ALA A 2 -7.99 9.58 15.87
N PHE A 3 -9.15 9.82 15.23
CA PHE A 3 -9.28 10.88 14.23
C PHE A 3 -9.53 12.19 14.98
N SER A 4 -8.94 13.30 14.50
CA SER A 4 -9.19 14.60 15.11
C SER A 4 -10.66 15.00 14.90
N PRO A 5 -11.25 15.82 15.79
CA PRO A 5 -12.60 16.35 15.59
C PRO A 5 -12.78 17.13 14.29
N SER A 6 -11.68 17.67 13.74
CA SER A 6 -11.62 18.38 12.45
C SER A 6 -11.45 17.47 11.23
N SER A 7 -11.43 16.14 11.42
CA SER A 7 -11.25 15.18 10.34
C SER A 7 -12.48 15.13 9.44
N LEU A 8 -12.27 15.06 8.12
CA LEU A 8 -13.31 14.84 7.10
C LEU A 8 -13.96 13.45 7.22
N LEU A 9 -13.30 12.54 7.93
CA LEU A 9 -13.69 11.15 8.11
C LEU A 9 -13.77 10.81 9.60
N ARG A 10 -14.73 9.95 9.95
CA ARG A 10 -14.90 9.40 11.29
C ARG A 10 -14.85 7.87 11.22
N LEU A 11 -14.21 7.25 12.21
CA LEU A 11 -14.24 5.79 12.38
C LEU A 11 -15.62 5.37 12.91
N ASP A 12 -16.20 4.34 12.32
CA ASP A 12 -17.48 3.77 12.72
C ASP A 12 -17.46 2.24 12.67
N GLN A 13 -18.45 1.62 13.32
CA GLN A 13 -18.72 0.19 13.21
C GLN A 13 -19.72 -0.05 12.09
N ILE A 14 -19.27 -0.70 11.02
CA ILE A 14 -20.07 -1.01 9.85
C ILE A 14 -20.60 -2.43 9.98
N ALA A 15 -21.92 -2.58 9.87
CA ALA A 15 -22.59 -3.87 9.94
C ALA A 15 -22.00 -4.85 8.90
N GLY A 16 -21.55 -6.02 9.37
CA GLY A 16 -20.95 -7.06 8.53
C GLY A 16 -19.53 -6.78 8.02
N LYS A 17 -18.97 -5.56 8.21
CA LYS A 17 -17.62 -5.20 7.73
C LYS A 17 -16.62 -4.86 8.81
N GLY A 18 -17.04 -4.80 10.08
CA GLY A 18 -16.14 -4.42 11.17
C GLY A 18 -15.98 -2.91 11.27
N LYS A 19 -14.76 -2.42 11.47
CA LYS A 19 -14.48 -0.98 11.50
C LYS A 19 -14.44 -0.44 10.07
N GLY A 20 -14.93 0.78 9.87
CA GLY A 20 -14.88 1.47 8.59
C GLY A 20 -14.82 2.98 8.76
N LEU A 21 -14.52 3.71 7.69
CA LEU A 21 -14.54 5.17 7.68
C LEU A 21 -15.84 5.67 7.06
N VAL A 22 -16.51 6.59 7.74
CA VAL A 22 -17.69 7.30 7.23
C VAL A 22 -17.37 8.78 7.04
N ALA A 23 -18.07 9.40 6.11
CA ALA A 23 -17.99 10.84 5.89
C ALA A 23 -18.50 11.58 7.13
N ALA A 24 -17.66 12.42 7.75
CA ALA A 24 -18.05 13.23 8.91
C ALA A 24 -18.84 14.50 8.52
N GLN A 25 -18.88 14.79 7.23
CA GLN A 25 -19.64 15.86 6.59
C GLN A 25 -19.86 15.49 5.12
N SER A 26 -20.57 16.33 4.34
CA SER A 26 -20.64 16.12 2.89
C SER A 26 -19.28 16.31 2.23
N LEU A 27 -18.90 15.37 1.36
CA LEU A 27 -17.63 15.33 0.64
C LEU A 27 -17.86 15.51 -0.85
N LYS A 28 -16.98 16.25 -1.51
CA LYS A 28 -17.07 16.55 -2.95
C LYS A 28 -16.16 15.67 -3.77
N ALA A 29 -16.60 15.33 -4.98
CA ALA A 29 -15.77 14.63 -5.95
C ALA A 29 -14.43 15.40 -6.16
N GLY A 30 -13.32 14.68 -6.20
CA GLY A 30 -11.96 15.23 -6.30
C GLY A 30 -11.33 15.64 -4.96
N GLN A 31 -12.13 15.92 -3.93
CA GLN A 31 -11.63 16.36 -2.62
C GLN A 31 -10.67 15.32 -2.02
N ALA A 32 -9.49 15.76 -1.58
CA ALA A 32 -8.60 14.94 -0.76
C ALA A 32 -9.13 14.80 0.67
N VAL A 33 -9.42 13.56 1.08
CA VAL A 33 -10.05 13.25 2.38
C VAL A 33 -9.08 12.65 3.40
N LEU A 34 -7.95 12.11 2.92
CA LEU A 34 -6.85 11.65 3.76
C LEU A 34 -5.52 11.89 3.05
N ARG A 35 -4.54 12.44 3.77
CA ARG A 35 -3.12 12.37 3.44
C ARG A 35 -2.37 11.73 4.60
N GLU A 36 -1.62 10.67 4.34
CA GLU A 36 -0.95 9.90 5.40
C GLU A 36 0.45 9.47 4.96
N SER A 37 1.44 9.71 5.83
CA SER A 37 2.79 9.17 5.69
C SER A 37 2.86 7.74 6.27
N PRO A 38 3.72 6.86 5.72
CA PRO A 38 3.77 5.47 6.16
C PRO A 38 4.30 5.35 7.60
N LEU A 39 3.68 4.48 8.39
CA LEU A 39 4.16 4.11 9.71
C LEU A 39 5.38 3.16 9.62
N ILE A 40 5.31 2.23 8.68
CA ILE A 40 6.38 1.30 8.31
C ILE A 40 6.49 1.33 6.80
N ILE A 41 7.70 1.35 6.26
CA ILE A 41 7.98 1.18 4.84
C ILE A 41 9.22 0.31 4.66
N TYR A 42 9.18 -0.61 3.70
CA TYR A 42 10.30 -1.51 3.41
C TYR A 42 10.32 -1.92 1.94
N SER A 43 11.53 -2.19 1.43
CA SER A 43 11.74 -2.59 0.04
C SER A 43 11.10 -3.95 -0.24
N SER A 44 10.49 -4.06 -1.42
CA SER A 44 9.97 -5.34 -1.96
C SER A 44 11.06 -6.22 -2.57
N SER A 45 12.30 -5.73 -2.65
CA SER A 45 13.43 -6.50 -3.16
C SER A 45 13.97 -7.46 -2.09
N PRO A 46 14.37 -8.69 -2.46
CA PRO A 46 15.01 -9.61 -1.53
C PRO A 46 16.30 -9.01 -0.94
N LEU A 47 16.74 -9.53 0.20
CA LEU A 47 17.97 -9.07 0.86
C LEU A 47 19.21 -9.50 0.08
N ILE A 48 19.18 -10.75 -0.39
CA ILE A 48 20.20 -11.35 -1.25
C ILE A 48 19.66 -11.36 -2.68
N SER A 49 20.42 -10.79 -3.60
CA SER A 49 20.13 -10.92 -5.03
C SER A 49 21.26 -11.62 -5.74
N THR A 50 20.91 -12.51 -6.66
CA THR A 50 21.82 -13.25 -7.52
C THR A 50 22.28 -12.43 -8.75
N SER A 51 21.72 -11.23 -8.95
CA SER A 51 22.09 -10.32 -10.05
C SER A 51 23.24 -9.37 -9.67
N SER A 52 23.93 -8.82 -10.67
CA SER A 52 25.09 -7.93 -10.50
C SER A 52 24.79 -6.72 -9.59
N PRO A 53 25.70 -6.34 -8.66
CA PRO A 53 25.52 -5.24 -7.70
C PRO A 53 25.13 -3.89 -8.33
N SER A 54 25.55 -3.64 -9.57
CA SER A 54 25.41 -2.35 -10.27
C SER A 54 24.02 -2.07 -10.84
N SER A 55 23.11 -3.05 -10.85
CA SER A 55 21.76 -2.92 -11.45
C SER A 55 20.62 -3.08 -10.44
N LEU A 56 20.93 -3.18 -9.14
CA LEU A 56 20.02 -3.82 -8.20
C LEU A 56 19.02 -2.89 -7.51
N PHE A 57 19.34 -1.62 -7.30
CA PHE A 57 18.48 -0.73 -6.51
C PHE A 57 18.43 0.66 -7.13
N PRO A 58 17.54 0.91 -8.10
CA PRO A 58 17.43 2.22 -8.72
C PRO A 58 16.61 3.18 -7.84
N TYR A 59 16.41 2.94 -6.54
CA TYR A 59 15.57 3.80 -5.69
C TYR A 59 16.27 4.26 -4.42
N CYS A 60 15.91 5.47 -3.98
CA CYS A 60 16.32 6.02 -2.70
C CYS A 60 15.75 5.18 -1.55
N ASP A 61 16.60 4.75 -0.62
CA ASP A 61 16.22 3.93 0.53
C ASP A 61 15.42 4.69 1.62
N HIS A 62 15.15 5.98 1.40
CA HIS A 62 14.24 6.77 2.21
C HIS A 62 12.90 6.99 1.51
N CYS A 63 12.93 7.60 0.33
CA CYS A 63 11.74 8.12 -0.33
C CYS A 63 11.25 7.24 -1.49
N PHE A 64 11.96 6.17 -1.85
CA PHE A 64 11.65 5.25 -2.95
C PHE A 64 11.51 5.89 -4.34
N ARG A 65 11.95 7.16 -4.47
CA ARG A 65 12.14 7.81 -5.76
C ARG A 65 13.27 7.14 -6.51
N THR A 66 13.15 7.07 -7.83
CA THR A 66 14.22 6.63 -8.73
C THR A 66 15.47 7.49 -8.50
N LEU A 67 16.60 6.83 -8.23
CA LEU A 67 17.86 7.50 -7.94
C LEU A 67 18.37 8.23 -9.18
N PRO A 68 18.83 9.49 -9.03
CA PRO A 68 19.60 10.17 -10.07
C PRO A 68 21.00 9.54 -10.20
N THR A 69 21.79 9.98 -11.19
CA THR A 69 23.16 9.49 -11.39
C THR A 69 24.09 9.74 -10.20
N ASN A 70 23.88 10.86 -9.49
CA ASN A 70 24.65 11.21 -8.30
C ASN A 70 23.87 10.82 -7.05
N THR A 71 24.38 9.86 -6.30
CA THR A 71 23.72 9.33 -5.09
C THR A 71 24.62 9.46 -3.88
N ILE A 72 24.04 9.47 -2.68
CA ILE A 72 24.76 9.46 -1.41
C ILE A 72 24.72 8.03 -0.85
N PRO A 73 25.81 7.27 -0.88
CA PRO A 73 25.86 5.94 -0.27
C PRO A 73 25.93 6.04 1.25
N CYS A 74 25.33 5.07 1.95
CA CYS A 74 25.54 4.90 3.38
C CYS A 74 27.02 4.56 3.65
N PRO A 75 27.73 5.30 4.53
CA PRO A 75 29.15 5.05 4.80
C PRO A 75 29.40 3.74 5.55
N SER A 76 28.39 3.19 6.23
CA SER A 76 28.54 1.98 7.05
C SER A 76 28.32 0.68 6.28
N CYS A 77 27.36 0.65 5.34
CA CYS A 77 27.03 -0.58 4.61
C CYS A 77 27.30 -0.49 3.11
N SER A 78 27.44 0.71 2.54
CA SER A 78 27.60 0.99 1.10
C SER A 78 26.50 0.41 0.18
N TYR A 79 25.49 -0.27 0.73
CA TYR A 79 24.41 -0.90 -0.01
C TYR A 79 23.19 0.01 -0.16
N HIS A 80 22.88 0.81 0.86
CA HIS A 80 21.78 1.76 0.83
C HIS A 80 22.25 3.08 0.24
N HIS A 81 21.42 3.67 -0.61
CA HIS A 81 21.69 4.88 -1.38
C HIS A 81 20.55 5.88 -1.23
N PHE A 82 20.90 7.16 -1.18
CA PHE A 82 19.96 8.25 -0.97
C PHE A 82 20.09 9.29 -2.08
N CYS A 83 18.96 9.87 -2.50
CA CYS A 83 18.95 10.89 -3.54
C CYS A 83 19.43 12.27 -3.03
N THR A 84 19.33 12.55 -1.74
CA THR A 84 19.75 13.83 -1.12
C THR A 84 20.28 13.64 0.30
N HIS A 85 21.07 14.60 0.79
CA HIS A 85 21.55 14.58 2.18
C HIS A 85 20.39 14.62 3.19
N LYS A 86 19.27 15.29 2.84
CA LYS A 86 18.03 15.28 3.62
C LYS A 86 17.45 13.87 3.71
N CYS A 87 17.38 13.12 2.61
CA CYS A 87 16.92 11.73 2.64
C CYS A 87 17.82 10.86 3.52
N PHE A 88 19.15 11.03 3.41
CA PHE A 88 20.09 10.29 4.24
C PHE A 88 19.93 10.62 5.74
N SER A 89 19.91 11.90 6.11
CA SER A 89 19.79 12.33 7.50
C SER A 89 18.45 11.94 8.13
N THR A 90 17.34 12.04 7.38
CA THR A 90 16.03 11.58 7.85
C THR A 90 16.00 10.06 8.03
N ALA A 91 16.59 9.30 7.08
CA ALA A 91 16.63 7.84 7.17
C ALA A 91 17.39 7.35 8.41
N LEU A 92 18.52 7.98 8.77
CA LEU A 92 19.30 7.64 9.97
C LEU A 92 18.50 7.74 11.28
N ASN A 93 17.49 8.61 11.32
CA ASN A 93 16.65 8.82 12.51
C ASN A 93 15.32 8.03 12.45
N THR A 94 15.07 7.30 11.36
CA THR A 94 13.79 6.61 11.12
C THR A 94 14.04 5.16 10.69
N PHE A 95 14.07 4.89 9.39
CA PHE A 95 14.04 3.55 8.81
C PHE A 95 15.42 2.94 8.53
N HIS A 96 16.50 3.71 8.69
CA HIS A 96 17.88 3.26 8.46
C HIS A 96 18.80 3.71 9.61
N SER A 97 18.35 3.52 10.85
CA SER A 97 19.20 3.73 12.04
C SER A 97 20.45 2.84 11.99
N SER A 98 21.48 3.17 12.76
CA SER A 98 22.71 2.35 12.84
C SER A 98 22.40 0.88 13.15
N LEU A 99 21.42 0.64 14.03
CA LEU A 99 20.92 -0.68 14.38
C LEU A 99 20.28 -1.40 13.17
N VAL A 100 19.37 -0.73 12.46
CA VAL A 100 18.72 -1.29 11.27
C VAL A 100 19.73 -1.57 10.16
N CYS A 101 20.65 -0.64 9.92
CA CYS A 101 21.72 -0.78 8.94
C CYS A 101 22.57 -2.02 9.23
N HIS A 102 23.01 -2.19 10.49
CA HIS A 102 23.75 -3.36 10.94
C HIS A 102 22.95 -4.66 10.77
N ALA A 103 21.69 -4.67 11.23
CA ALA A 103 20.83 -5.85 11.15
C ALA A 103 20.60 -6.30 9.69
N LEU A 104 20.27 -5.38 8.78
CA LEU A 104 20.06 -5.71 7.37
C LEU A 104 21.35 -6.18 6.68
N THR A 105 22.50 -5.62 7.07
CA THR A 105 23.81 -6.04 6.55
C THR A 105 24.11 -7.47 7.01
N HIS A 106 23.94 -7.76 8.30
CA HIS A 106 24.14 -9.11 8.84
C HIS A 106 23.20 -10.15 8.21
N LEU A 107 21.94 -9.80 7.97
CA LEU A 107 20.98 -10.72 7.34
C LEU A 107 21.32 -11.01 5.88
N ARG A 108 21.93 -10.06 5.15
CA ARG A 108 22.40 -10.31 3.77
C ARG A 108 23.50 -11.37 3.72
N ASP A 109 24.35 -11.41 4.74
CA ASP A 109 25.45 -12.37 4.85
C ASP A 109 25.02 -13.71 5.51
N SER A 110 23.73 -13.85 5.87
CA SER A 110 23.22 -15.05 6.53
C SER A 110 22.98 -16.21 5.55
N GLU A 111 23.79 -17.27 5.65
CA GLU A 111 23.61 -18.51 4.87
C GLU A 111 22.22 -19.12 5.07
N SER A 112 21.71 -19.11 6.31
CA SER A 112 20.38 -19.64 6.64
C SER A 112 19.27 -18.91 5.89
N LEU A 113 19.40 -17.59 5.70
CA LEU A 113 18.42 -16.78 4.97
C LEU A 113 18.58 -16.91 3.45
N GLN A 114 19.81 -17.13 2.95
CA GLN A 114 20.09 -17.35 1.53
C GLN A 114 19.39 -18.58 0.94
N GLN A 115 19.15 -19.60 1.76
CA GLN A 115 18.44 -20.82 1.35
C GLN A 115 16.91 -20.64 1.32
N GLN A 116 16.40 -19.48 1.75
CA GLN A 116 14.97 -19.22 1.87
C GLN A 116 14.40 -18.51 0.64
N PRO A 117 13.09 -18.70 0.35
CA PRO A 117 12.40 -17.98 -0.73
C PRO A 117 12.49 -16.46 -0.58
N SER A 118 12.44 -15.76 -1.72
CA SER A 118 12.51 -14.28 -1.79
C SER A 118 11.48 -13.60 -0.89
N GLU A 119 10.29 -14.18 -0.77
CA GLU A 119 9.20 -13.69 0.07
C GLU A 119 9.60 -13.62 1.54
N LEU A 120 10.29 -14.65 2.06
CA LEU A 120 10.74 -14.69 3.45
C LEU A 120 11.88 -13.68 3.69
N GLN A 121 12.71 -13.41 2.68
CA GLN A 121 13.74 -12.37 2.74
C GLN A 121 13.12 -10.95 2.77
N VAL A 122 12.04 -10.72 2.04
CA VAL A 122 11.28 -9.46 2.10
C VAL A 122 10.61 -9.32 3.46
N GLN A 123 10.02 -10.39 4.00
CA GLN A 123 9.48 -10.41 5.36
C GLN A 123 10.55 -10.13 6.41
N ALA A 124 11.79 -10.59 6.22
CA ALA A 124 12.90 -10.24 7.12
C ALA A 124 13.16 -8.72 7.17
N ARG A 125 13.09 -8.02 6.03
CA ARG A 125 13.19 -6.55 5.99
C ARG A 125 12.06 -5.89 6.79
N PHE A 126 10.84 -6.38 6.60
CA PHE A 126 9.68 -5.91 7.36
C PHE A 126 9.86 -6.11 8.87
N VAL A 127 10.28 -7.31 9.32
CA VAL A 127 10.47 -7.60 10.75
C VAL A 127 11.53 -6.68 11.36
N VAL A 128 12.65 -6.43 10.67
CA VAL A 128 13.65 -5.46 11.11
C VAL A 128 13.04 -4.05 11.25
N ALA A 129 12.27 -3.61 10.26
CA ALA A 129 11.61 -2.30 10.32
C ALA A 129 10.59 -2.21 11.46
N ALA A 130 9.81 -3.26 11.70
CA ALA A 130 8.81 -3.34 12.75
C ALA A 130 9.43 -3.40 14.16
N TYR A 131 10.55 -4.11 14.33
CA TYR A 131 11.29 -4.12 15.60
C TYR A 131 11.92 -2.76 15.89
N ASN A 132 12.46 -2.10 14.87
CA ASN A 132 12.93 -0.72 15.03
C ASN A 132 11.78 0.22 15.43
N LEU A 133 10.59 0.09 14.83
CA LEU A 133 9.40 0.84 15.25
C LEU A 133 9.06 0.58 16.73
N ALA A 134 9.13 -0.67 17.19
CA ALA A 134 8.88 -1.01 18.60
C ALA A 134 9.83 -0.31 19.58
N ILE A 135 11.06 0.00 19.13
CA ILE A 135 12.06 0.74 19.90
C ILE A 135 11.78 2.23 19.89
N ILE A 136 11.60 2.81 18.70
CA ILE A 136 11.56 4.27 18.54
C ILE A 136 10.16 4.86 18.77
N SER A 137 9.11 4.04 18.73
CA SER A 137 7.72 4.50 18.86
C SER A 137 6.79 3.44 19.48
N PRO A 138 6.68 3.40 20.83
CA PRO A 138 5.73 2.53 21.53
C PRO A 138 4.26 2.76 21.11
N SER A 139 3.88 4.01 20.84
CA SER A 139 2.53 4.33 20.34
C SER A 139 2.33 3.90 18.88
N GLY A 140 3.39 3.96 18.07
CA GLY A 140 3.40 3.48 16.69
C GLY A 140 3.18 1.97 16.62
N ILE A 141 3.95 1.20 17.39
CA ILE A 141 3.79 -0.27 17.42
C ILE A 141 2.41 -0.67 17.95
N HIS A 142 1.88 0.00 18.98
CA HIS A 142 0.52 -0.25 19.46
C HIS A 142 -0.53 0.08 18.39
N THR A 143 -0.34 1.16 17.64
CA THR A 143 -1.21 1.52 16.52
C THR A 143 -1.20 0.44 15.45
N PHE A 144 -0.02 -0.06 15.08
CA PHE A 144 0.11 -1.14 14.12
C PHE A 144 -0.54 -2.43 14.62
N LEU A 145 -0.30 -2.82 15.87
CA LEU A 145 -0.89 -4.01 16.48
C LEU A 145 -2.43 -3.94 16.60
N SER A 146 -3.01 -2.73 16.59
CA SER A 146 -4.47 -2.55 16.58
C SER A 146 -5.15 -2.84 15.24
N LEU A 147 -4.37 -3.04 14.16
CA LEU A 147 -4.89 -3.43 12.85
C LEU A 147 -5.37 -4.88 12.82
N HIS A 148 -6.28 -5.17 11.90
CA HIS A 148 -6.81 -6.51 11.67
C HIS A 148 -5.71 -7.45 11.14
N GLY A 149 -5.79 -8.73 11.48
CA GLY A 149 -4.82 -9.75 11.09
C GLY A 149 -4.47 -10.64 12.26
N THR A 150 -4.67 -11.93 12.05
CA THR A 150 -4.37 -13.01 13.01
C THR A 150 -3.42 -14.00 12.35
N PRO A 151 -2.39 -14.48 13.07
CA PRO A 151 -1.48 -15.48 12.52
C PRO A 151 -2.20 -16.79 12.20
N ASP A 152 -1.84 -17.40 11.08
CA ASP A 152 -2.10 -18.81 10.79
C ASP A 152 -0.80 -19.62 10.95
N ASP A 153 -0.87 -20.92 10.65
CA ASP A 153 0.27 -21.84 10.78
C ASP A 153 1.44 -21.40 9.91
N SER A 154 1.18 -20.96 8.68
CA SER A 154 2.24 -20.53 7.75
C SER A 154 2.97 -19.28 8.27
N ILE A 155 2.23 -18.31 8.81
CA ILE A 155 2.81 -17.11 9.44
C ILE A 155 3.57 -17.49 10.70
N SER A 156 3.06 -18.42 11.49
CA SER A 156 3.68 -18.84 12.74
C SER A 156 5.03 -19.52 12.51
N GLU A 157 5.15 -20.35 11.47
CA GLU A 157 6.43 -20.96 11.08
C GLU A 157 7.42 -19.91 10.55
N ALA A 158 6.98 -18.99 9.68
CA ALA A 158 7.80 -17.88 9.22
C ALA A 158 8.29 -17.01 10.39
N ALA A 159 7.41 -16.73 11.35
CA ALA A 159 7.72 -15.94 12.55
C ALA A 159 8.76 -16.61 13.44
N LYS A 160 8.66 -17.93 13.69
CA LYS A 160 9.67 -18.68 14.45
C LYS A 160 11.04 -18.57 13.81
N PHE A 161 11.12 -18.81 12.50
CA PHE A 161 12.37 -18.72 11.75
C PHE A 161 12.94 -17.30 11.79
N LEU A 162 12.17 -16.30 11.37
CA LEU A 162 12.63 -14.91 11.29
C LEU A 162 13.00 -14.36 12.67
N HIS A 163 12.20 -14.63 13.71
CA HIS A 163 12.53 -14.21 15.06
C HIS A 163 13.86 -14.79 15.52
N SER A 164 14.13 -16.07 15.25
CA SER A 164 15.37 -16.73 15.71
C SER A 164 16.66 -16.11 15.16
N ILE A 165 16.61 -15.57 13.94
CA ILE A 165 17.79 -14.97 13.28
C ILE A 165 17.85 -13.44 13.44
N ILE A 166 16.70 -12.77 13.66
CA ILE A 166 16.63 -11.30 13.77
C ILE A 166 16.73 -10.83 15.21
N SER A 167 16.07 -11.50 16.17
CA SER A 167 16.03 -11.03 17.56
C SER A 167 17.41 -10.85 18.22
N PRO A 168 18.44 -11.69 17.94
CA PRO A 168 19.78 -11.48 18.50
C PRO A 168 20.49 -10.22 17.99
N LEU A 169 20.03 -9.64 16.88
CA LEU A 169 20.59 -8.42 16.29
C LEU A 169 20.04 -7.15 16.97
N PHE A 170 19.07 -7.29 17.87
CA PHE A 170 18.42 -6.19 18.57
C PHE A 170 18.75 -6.21 20.08
N PRO A 171 18.71 -5.05 20.76
CA PRO A 171 19.00 -4.99 22.19
C PRO A 171 18.05 -5.86 23.04
N PRO A 172 18.55 -6.58 24.06
CA PRO A 172 17.75 -7.54 24.83
C PRO A 172 16.68 -6.90 25.71
N ASN A 173 16.75 -5.59 25.96
CA ASN A 173 15.78 -4.81 26.72
C ASN A 173 14.52 -4.46 25.92
N VAL A 174 14.47 -4.80 24.63
CA VAL A 174 13.30 -4.59 23.78
C VAL A 174 12.39 -5.82 23.94
N ASN A 175 11.12 -5.59 24.27
CA ASN A 175 10.14 -6.66 24.44
C ASN A 175 9.70 -7.24 23.08
N ILE A 176 10.59 -7.98 22.43
CA ILE A 176 10.35 -8.74 21.20
C ILE A 176 10.18 -10.22 21.49
N SER A 177 9.24 -10.87 20.82
CA SER A 177 8.95 -12.29 20.98
C SER A 177 8.53 -12.93 19.64
N VAL A 178 8.53 -14.26 19.59
CA VAL A 178 7.99 -15.01 18.44
C VAL A 178 6.52 -14.63 18.22
N ASP A 179 5.72 -14.56 19.28
CA ASP A 179 4.30 -14.19 19.19
C ASP A 179 4.12 -12.77 18.64
N LEU A 180 4.93 -11.81 19.10
CA LEU A 180 4.90 -10.46 18.54
C LEU A 180 5.22 -10.49 17.04
N THR A 181 6.22 -11.27 16.64
CA THR A 181 6.64 -11.39 15.23
C THR A 181 5.52 -11.95 14.37
N ALA A 182 4.84 -13.00 14.83
CA ALA A 182 3.69 -13.58 14.16
C ALA A 182 2.55 -12.55 14.01
N GLN A 183 2.23 -11.82 15.07
CA GLN A 183 1.21 -10.76 15.04
C GLN A 183 1.56 -9.65 14.04
N LEU A 184 2.82 -9.24 13.97
CA LEU A 184 3.28 -8.22 13.02
C LEU A 184 3.15 -8.70 11.57
N LEU A 185 3.61 -9.92 11.27
CA LEU A 185 3.52 -10.51 9.93
C LEU A 185 2.06 -10.68 9.47
N ALA A 186 1.17 -11.12 10.36
CA ALA A 186 -0.24 -11.26 10.05
C ALA A 186 -0.92 -9.93 9.70
N LYS A 187 -0.52 -8.85 10.36
CA LYS A 187 -1.05 -7.50 10.11
C LYS A 187 -0.47 -6.91 8.84
N ASP A 188 0.81 -7.13 8.57
CA ASP A 188 1.42 -6.71 7.31
C ASP A 188 0.77 -7.37 6.10
N ARG A 189 0.47 -8.67 6.18
CA ARG A 189 -0.21 -9.42 5.09
C ARG A 189 -1.50 -8.75 4.62
N ILE A 190 -2.32 -8.25 5.54
CA ILE A 190 -3.67 -7.77 5.22
C ILE A 190 -3.73 -6.24 5.05
N ASN A 191 -2.77 -5.49 5.63
CA ASN A 191 -2.83 -4.03 5.69
C ASN A 191 -1.72 -3.32 4.89
N SER A 192 -0.81 -4.05 4.25
CA SER A 192 0.25 -3.44 3.44
C SER A 192 -0.27 -2.90 2.11
N PHE A 193 0.24 -1.72 1.75
CA PHE A 193 0.00 -1.06 0.47
C PHE A 193 1.29 -1.07 -0.33
N CYS A 194 1.18 -1.37 -1.62
CA CYS A 194 2.33 -1.41 -2.53
C CYS A 194 2.63 -0.03 -3.12
N LEU A 195 3.87 0.43 -3.05
CA LEU A 195 4.41 1.49 -3.92
C LEU A 195 4.94 0.84 -5.20
N MET A 196 4.64 1.42 -6.35
CA MET A 196 4.75 0.72 -7.63
C MET A 196 5.71 1.43 -8.60
N ASN A 197 6.40 0.68 -9.44
CA ASN A 197 7.33 1.18 -10.46
C ASN A 197 6.71 2.15 -11.47
N PRO A 198 7.38 3.13 -12.08
CA PRO A 198 6.73 3.98 -13.09
C PRO A 198 5.95 3.17 -14.14
N TYR A 199 4.77 3.67 -14.52
CA TYR A 199 3.96 3.04 -15.55
C TYR A 199 4.68 3.08 -16.91
N SER A 200 4.65 1.97 -17.65
CA SER A 200 5.12 1.90 -19.02
C SER A 200 4.03 1.27 -19.90
N PRO A 201 3.57 1.94 -20.99
CA PRO A 201 2.51 1.43 -21.86
C PRO A 201 2.90 0.15 -22.59
N ASP A 202 4.18 0.02 -22.93
CA ASP A 202 4.74 -1.11 -23.67
C ASP A 202 5.68 -1.97 -22.82
N GLY A 203 5.75 -1.69 -21.52
CA GLY A 203 6.54 -2.44 -20.56
C GLY A 203 5.81 -3.67 -20.01
N PRO A 204 6.52 -4.48 -19.20
CA PRO A 204 5.89 -5.55 -18.44
C PRO A 204 4.88 -5.00 -17.44
N GLN A 205 4.11 -5.89 -16.80
CA GLN A 205 3.24 -5.51 -15.69
C GLN A 205 4.04 -4.75 -14.63
N ARG A 206 3.51 -3.59 -14.20
CA ARG A 206 4.09 -2.72 -13.18
C ARG A 206 4.47 -3.55 -11.94
N SER A 207 5.75 -3.58 -11.61
CA SER A 207 6.27 -4.29 -10.44
C SER A 207 6.19 -3.41 -9.17
N ILE A 208 6.22 -4.07 -8.02
CA ILE A 208 6.24 -3.42 -6.71
C ILE A 208 7.67 -2.91 -6.46
N LYS A 209 7.79 -1.72 -5.87
CA LYS A 209 9.06 -1.18 -5.35
C LYS A 209 9.17 -1.43 -3.85
N ALA A 210 8.10 -1.17 -3.13
CA ALA A 210 8.08 -1.20 -1.67
C ALA A 210 6.68 -1.53 -1.17
N TYR A 211 6.64 -1.97 0.08
CA TYR A 211 5.42 -2.13 0.86
C TYR A 211 5.42 -1.11 1.98
N ALA A 212 4.24 -0.63 2.33
CA ALA A 212 4.07 0.38 3.37
C ALA A 212 2.76 0.18 4.15
N ILE A 213 2.81 0.49 5.44
CA ILE A 213 1.66 0.45 6.34
C ILE A 213 1.15 1.87 6.60
N TYR A 214 -0.12 2.10 6.29
CA TYR A 214 -0.81 3.37 6.49
C TYR A 214 -2.02 3.11 7.41
N PRO A 215 -1.87 3.28 8.74
CA PRO A 215 -2.88 2.81 9.69
C PRO A 215 -4.27 3.41 9.49
N LYS A 216 -4.38 4.71 9.16
CA LYS A 216 -5.68 5.33 8.88
C LYS A 216 -6.24 4.84 7.55
N ALA A 217 -5.41 4.74 6.51
CA ALA A 217 -5.86 4.21 5.22
C ALA A 217 -6.27 2.72 5.28
N SER A 218 -5.72 1.96 6.22
CA SER A 218 -6.11 0.55 6.46
C SER A 218 -7.53 0.41 7.03
N MET A 219 -8.17 1.51 7.45
CA MET A 219 -9.56 1.51 7.93
C MET A 219 -10.59 1.69 6.80
N PHE A 220 -10.18 1.96 5.56
CA PHE A 220 -11.12 2.00 4.44
C PHE A 220 -11.52 0.57 4.05
N ASN A 221 -12.81 0.29 4.09
CA ASN A 221 -13.36 -0.96 3.59
C ASN A 221 -13.37 -1.00 2.06
N HIS A 222 -13.53 -2.22 1.55
CA HIS A 222 -13.65 -2.48 0.13
C HIS A 222 -15.06 -2.19 -0.42
N ASP A 223 -15.10 -1.62 -1.62
CA ASP A 223 -16.24 -1.74 -2.53
C ASP A 223 -15.73 -1.97 -3.98
N CYS A 224 -16.45 -2.78 -4.75
CA CYS A 224 -16.14 -3.00 -6.17
C CYS A 224 -16.55 -1.80 -7.05
N ILE A 225 -17.39 -0.90 -6.52
CA ILE A 225 -17.73 0.42 -7.07
C ILE A 225 -17.42 1.45 -5.97
N PRO A 226 -16.13 1.73 -5.74
CA PRO A 226 -15.71 2.59 -4.64
C PRO A 226 -16.14 4.04 -4.88
N ASN A 227 -16.27 4.80 -3.80
CA ASN A 227 -16.51 6.24 -3.86
C ASN A 227 -15.24 7.06 -3.59
N ALA A 228 -14.12 6.41 -3.23
CA ALA A 228 -12.82 7.02 -3.08
C ALA A 228 -11.72 6.20 -3.76
N CYS A 229 -10.63 6.88 -4.12
CA CYS A 229 -9.50 6.31 -4.84
C CYS A 229 -8.19 6.71 -4.15
N ARG A 230 -7.28 5.74 -4.04
CA ARG A 230 -5.92 5.93 -3.55
C ARG A 230 -5.02 6.47 -4.65
N PHE A 231 -4.25 7.51 -4.35
CA PHE A 231 -3.13 8.03 -5.14
C PHE A 231 -1.83 7.92 -4.35
N ASP A 232 -0.76 7.57 -5.06
CA ASP A 232 0.63 7.75 -4.63
C ASP A 232 1.38 8.49 -5.73
N TYR A 233 2.10 9.54 -5.35
CA TYR A 233 2.82 10.42 -6.27
C TYR A 233 4.31 10.11 -6.29
N VAL A 234 4.65 8.82 -6.22
CA VAL A 234 6.04 8.35 -6.26
C VAL A 234 6.65 8.76 -7.60
N ASP A 235 7.81 9.41 -7.59
CA ASP A 235 8.54 9.91 -8.77
C ASP A 235 7.92 11.11 -9.50
N THR A 236 6.97 11.84 -8.90
CA THR A 236 6.54 13.11 -9.50
C THR A 236 7.68 14.13 -9.51
N THR A 237 7.76 14.88 -10.62
CA THR A 237 8.94 15.64 -11.08
C THR A 237 9.23 16.91 -10.30
N ASP A 238 8.43 17.27 -9.30
CA ASP A 238 8.66 18.46 -8.50
C ASP A 238 9.80 18.18 -7.51
N LEU A 239 11.02 18.39 -7.99
CA LEU A 239 12.27 18.38 -7.21
C LEU A 239 12.24 19.40 -6.06
N TYR A 240 11.32 20.36 -6.12
CA TYR A 240 11.09 21.41 -5.12
C TYR A 240 9.89 21.11 -4.21
N ASP A 241 9.08 20.10 -4.51
CA ASP A 241 8.06 19.65 -3.59
C ASP A 241 8.72 18.74 -2.54
N GLU A 242 8.97 19.33 -1.37
CA GLU A 242 9.50 18.63 -0.20
C GLU A 242 8.49 17.66 0.43
N HIS A 243 7.29 17.51 -0.13
CA HIS A 243 6.34 16.52 0.32
C HIS A 243 6.90 15.10 0.17
N ASN A 244 6.69 14.29 1.21
CA ASN A 244 7.17 12.92 1.29
C ASN A 244 6.65 12.11 0.09
N ASN A 245 7.56 11.69 -0.80
CA ASN A 245 7.30 10.90 -2.02
C ASN A 245 6.58 9.56 -1.76
N THR A 246 6.42 9.19 -0.49
CA THR A 246 5.79 7.97 0.01
C THR A 246 4.44 8.24 0.67
N ASP A 247 3.92 9.47 0.65
CA ASP A 247 2.61 9.76 1.20
C ASP A 247 1.50 9.15 0.34
N MET A 248 0.50 8.61 1.02
CA MET A 248 -0.75 8.19 0.40
C MET A 248 -1.75 9.34 0.46
N VAL A 249 -2.46 9.56 -0.65
CA VAL A 249 -3.60 10.47 -0.71
C VAL A 249 -4.86 9.71 -1.11
N ILE A 250 -5.93 9.84 -0.35
CA ILE A 250 -7.26 9.33 -0.72
C ILE A 250 -8.10 10.49 -1.22
N ARG A 251 -8.60 10.39 -2.45
CA ARG A 251 -9.49 11.38 -3.09
C ARG A 251 -10.85 10.78 -3.38
N MET A 252 -11.89 11.59 -3.29
CA MET A 252 -13.24 11.18 -3.66
C MET A 252 -13.38 11.04 -5.18
N ILE A 253 -14.07 9.98 -5.62
CA ILE A 253 -14.43 9.76 -7.03
C ILE A 253 -15.76 10.48 -7.35
N GLN A 254 -16.66 10.52 -6.37
CA GLN A 254 -18.00 11.08 -6.48
C GLN A 254 -18.36 11.85 -5.19
N ASP A 255 -19.36 12.73 -5.28
CA ASP A 255 -19.94 13.36 -4.10
C ASP A 255 -20.51 12.31 -3.15
N VAL A 256 -20.27 12.49 -1.85
CA VAL A 256 -20.71 11.57 -0.79
C VAL A 256 -21.36 12.39 0.33
N PRO A 257 -22.61 12.08 0.72
CA PRO A 257 -23.26 12.75 1.84
C PRO A 257 -22.64 12.35 3.18
N GLU A 258 -22.83 13.19 4.19
CA GLU A 258 -22.47 12.88 5.58
C GLU A 258 -23.06 11.54 6.03
N GLY A 259 -22.31 10.80 6.85
CA GLY A 259 -22.70 9.52 7.42
C GLY A 259 -22.55 8.32 6.47
N ARG A 260 -22.35 8.54 5.17
CA ARG A 260 -22.11 7.45 4.22
C ARG A 260 -20.69 6.89 4.37
N GLU A 261 -20.57 5.56 4.29
CA GLU A 261 -19.28 4.88 4.28
C GLU A 261 -18.44 5.31 3.08
N VAL A 262 -17.16 5.59 3.33
CA VAL A 262 -16.16 5.85 2.29
C VAL A 262 -15.38 4.56 2.08
N CYS A 263 -15.42 4.06 0.84
CA CYS A 263 -14.80 2.80 0.46
C CYS A 263 -13.80 3.04 -0.66
N ILE A 264 -12.69 2.30 -0.61
CA ILE A 264 -11.73 2.18 -1.71
C ILE A 264 -11.87 0.81 -2.37
N SER A 265 -11.27 0.62 -3.54
CA SER A 265 -11.10 -0.73 -4.08
C SER A 265 -9.72 -1.28 -3.72
N TYR A 266 -9.66 -2.56 -3.37
CA TYR A 266 -8.40 -3.24 -3.00
C TYR A 266 -7.65 -3.74 -4.24
N PHE A 267 -8.28 -3.66 -5.40
CA PHE A 267 -7.72 -4.04 -6.69
C PHE A 267 -8.24 -3.10 -7.78
N ARG A 268 -7.78 -3.30 -9.01
CA ARG A 268 -8.30 -2.58 -10.18
C ARG A 268 -9.79 -2.87 -10.38
N ILE A 269 -10.61 -1.82 -10.46
CA ILE A 269 -12.07 -1.94 -10.54
C ILE A 269 -12.57 -2.63 -11.82
N SER A 270 -11.75 -2.77 -12.86
CA SER A 270 -12.14 -3.44 -14.11
C SER A 270 -12.13 -4.98 -14.04
N ARG A 271 -11.69 -5.59 -12.93
CA ARG A 271 -11.63 -7.06 -12.80
C ARG A 271 -13.03 -7.71 -12.86
N ASP A 272 -13.09 -8.92 -13.40
CA ASP A 272 -14.30 -9.74 -13.51
C ASP A 272 -14.76 -10.32 -12.16
N TYR A 273 -16.03 -10.73 -12.06
CA TYR A 273 -16.66 -11.20 -10.82
C TYR A 273 -15.88 -12.33 -10.15
N CYS A 274 -15.57 -13.38 -10.91
CA CYS A 274 -14.86 -14.56 -10.43
C CYS A 274 -13.50 -14.17 -9.83
N THR A 275 -12.73 -13.34 -10.53
CA THR A 275 -11.42 -12.86 -10.06
C THR A 275 -11.54 -12.01 -8.80
N ARG A 276 -12.50 -11.07 -8.74
CA ARG A 276 -12.72 -10.23 -7.55
C ARG A 276 -13.06 -11.08 -6.33
N LYS A 277 -14.01 -12.01 -6.46
CA LYS A 277 -14.44 -12.89 -5.36
C LYS A 277 -13.27 -13.72 -4.83
N ARG A 278 -12.46 -14.29 -5.72
CA ARG A 278 -11.27 -15.06 -5.35
C ARG A 278 -10.27 -14.22 -4.58
N ILE A 279 -9.88 -13.04 -5.10
CA ILE A 279 -8.92 -12.15 -4.41
C ILE A 279 -9.42 -11.78 -3.01
N LEU A 280 -10.70 -11.41 -2.85
CA LEU A 280 -11.23 -11.03 -1.54
C LEU A 280 -11.29 -12.18 -0.55
N MET A 281 -11.54 -13.40 -1.01
CA MET A 281 -11.53 -14.57 -0.15
C MET A 281 -10.12 -14.99 0.21
N ASP A 282 -9.24 -15.13 -0.79
CA ASP A 282 -7.89 -15.68 -0.62
C ASP A 282 -6.98 -14.70 0.15
N ASP A 283 -7.04 -13.40 -0.18
CA ASP A 283 -6.12 -12.40 0.40
C ASP A 283 -6.71 -11.71 1.65
N TYR A 284 -8.03 -11.59 1.74
CA TYR A 284 -8.71 -10.81 2.79
C TYR A 284 -9.73 -11.61 3.62
N GLY A 285 -10.05 -12.85 3.26
CA GLY A 285 -10.94 -13.72 4.03
C GLY A 285 -12.41 -13.30 4.06
N PHE A 286 -12.93 -12.55 3.08
CA PHE A 286 -14.34 -12.15 3.05
C PHE A 286 -14.99 -12.19 1.67
N SER A 287 -16.33 -12.27 1.64
CA SER A 287 -17.14 -12.14 0.43
C SER A 287 -17.75 -10.73 0.34
N CYS A 288 -17.54 -10.02 -0.77
CA CYS A 288 -18.11 -8.68 -0.95
C CYS A 288 -19.58 -8.76 -1.38
N GLU A 289 -20.44 -8.01 -0.68
CA GLU A 289 -21.88 -7.92 -0.91
C GLU A 289 -22.31 -6.54 -1.47
N CYS A 290 -21.41 -5.82 -2.14
CA CYS A 290 -21.76 -4.57 -2.82
C CYS A 290 -22.77 -4.81 -3.95
N ASP A 291 -23.43 -3.74 -4.40
CA ASP A 291 -24.47 -3.82 -5.43
C ASP A 291 -23.97 -4.47 -6.72
N ARG A 292 -22.73 -4.18 -7.13
CA ARG A 292 -22.11 -4.83 -8.29
C ARG A 292 -22.00 -6.35 -8.10
N CYS A 293 -21.49 -6.81 -6.96
CA CYS A 293 -21.34 -8.24 -6.71
C CYS A 293 -22.70 -8.96 -6.63
N LYS A 294 -23.73 -8.31 -6.06
CA LYS A 294 -25.10 -8.85 -6.01
C LYS A 294 -25.72 -9.01 -7.39
N ILE A 295 -25.50 -8.04 -8.28
CA ILE A 295 -26.00 -8.09 -9.66
C ILE A 295 -25.23 -9.15 -10.47
N GLU A 296 -23.89 -9.08 -10.46
CA GLU A 296 -23.04 -9.98 -11.26
C GLU A 296 -23.12 -11.45 -10.81
N ALA A 297 -23.50 -11.73 -9.56
CA ALA A 297 -23.70 -13.11 -9.07
C ALA A 297 -24.80 -13.88 -9.82
N ASN A 298 -25.74 -13.17 -10.44
CA ASN A 298 -26.86 -13.77 -11.18
C ASN A 298 -26.59 -13.85 -12.69
N TRP A 299 -25.40 -13.46 -13.16
CA TRP A 299 -25.07 -13.52 -14.57
C TRP A 299 -24.88 -14.97 -15.04
N PRO A 300 -25.29 -15.32 -16.28
CA PRO A 300 -25.14 -16.67 -16.84
C PRO A 300 -23.68 -17.15 -16.75
N HIS A 301 -23.52 -18.43 -16.39
CA HIS A 301 -22.35 -19.04 -15.72
C HIS A 301 -20.97 -19.04 -16.42
N ASP A 302 -20.76 -18.30 -17.49
CA ASP A 302 -19.41 -18.07 -18.03
C ASP A 302 -19.00 -16.64 -17.73
N CYS A 303 -18.07 -16.47 -16.78
CA CYS A 303 -17.40 -15.22 -16.34
C CYS A 303 -16.68 -14.44 -17.47
N LYS A 304 -17.11 -14.59 -18.73
CA LYS A 304 -16.54 -14.03 -19.96
C LYS A 304 -17.58 -13.45 -20.94
N ASN A 305 -18.88 -13.68 -20.74
CA ASN A 305 -19.89 -13.23 -21.72
C ASN A 305 -20.51 -11.90 -21.28
N TYR A 306 -19.89 -10.80 -21.73
CA TYR A 306 -20.52 -9.48 -21.77
C TYR A 306 -21.73 -9.57 -22.69
N VAL A 307 -22.94 -9.41 -22.15
CA VAL A 307 -24.16 -9.30 -22.95
C VAL A 307 -24.44 -7.81 -23.14
N GLU A 308 -24.67 -7.36 -24.38
CA GLU A 308 -25.01 -5.95 -24.70
C GLU A 308 -26.21 -5.43 -23.88
N GLU A 309 -27.09 -6.33 -23.44
CA GLU A 309 -28.26 -6.07 -22.60
C GLU A 309 -27.93 -5.45 -21.22
N TYR A 310 -26.67 -5.48 -20.78
CA TYR A 310 -26.25 -4.96 -19.47
C TYR A 310 -25.54 -3.59 -19.53
N SER A 311 -25.42 -2.96 -20.71
CA SER A 311 -24.67 -1.70 -20.88
C SER A 311 -25.18 -0.54 -20.03
N ASP A 312 -26.47 -0.55 -19.68
CA ASP A 312 -27.11 0.51 -18.92
C ASP A 312 -27.04 0.35 -17.39
N LEU A 313 -26.43 -0.74 -16.89
CA LEU A 313 -26.29 -0.95 -15.45
C LEU A 313 -25.39 0.13 -14.81
N PRO A 314 -25.73 0.62 -13.60
CA PRO A 314 -24.97 1.70 -12.94
C PRO A 314 -23.48 1.41 -12.80
N HIS A 315 -23.11 0.17 -12.47
CA HIS A 315 -21.72 -0.23 -12.31
C HIS A 315 -20.95 -0.30 -13.64
N VAL A 316 -21.63 -0.61 -14.76
CA VAL A 316 -21.02 -0.60 -16.10
C VAL A 316 -20.70 0.82 -16.51
N ARG A 317 -21.65 1.76 -16.33
CA ARG A 317 -21.43 3.20 -16.56
C ARG A 317 -20.32 3.76 -15.69
N PHE A 318 -20.28 3.37 -14.41
CA PHE A 318 -19.20 3.75 -13.50
C PHE A 318 -17.83 3.28 -14.00
N ILE A 319 -17.70 2.01 -14.40
CA ILE A 319 -16.44 1.45 -14.90
C ILE A 319 -16.02 2.14 -16.21
N ALA A 320 -16.95 2.36 -17.14
CA ALA A 320 -16.67 3.04 -18.41
C ALA A 320 -16.15 4.48 -18.20
N LYS A 321 -16.68 5.19 -17.19
CA LYS A 321 -16.24 6.54 -16.85
C LYS A 321 -14.90 6.55 -16.13
N TYR A 322 -14.77 5.73 -15.08
CA TYR A 322 -13.69 5.83 -14.10
C TYR A 322 -12.54 4.83 -14.29
N VAL A 323 -12.52 4.03 -15.35
CA VAL A 323 -11.33 3.23 -15.71
C VAL A 323 -10.52 3.96 -16.77
N CYS A 324 -9.20 4.01 -16.56
CA CYS A 324 -8.26 4.56 -17.51
C CYS A 324 -8.16 3.68 -18.76
N ASP A 325 -8.31 4.32 -19.91
CA ASP A 325 -8.29 3.78 -21.26
C ASP A 325 -6.87 3.59 -21.83
N ARG A 326 -5.84 4.10 -21.15
CA ARG A 326 -4.45 3.86 -21.57
C ARG A 326 -4.13 2.36 -21.57
N LYS A 327 -3.48 1.92 -22.64
CA LYS A 327 -2.97 0.55 -22.81
C LYS A 327 -2.25 0.06 -21.56
N ASN A 328 -2.55 -1.14 -21.08
CA ASN A 328 -1.91 -1.74 -19.89
C ASN A 328 -2.05 -0.96 -18.56
N CYS A 329 -2.90 0.09 -18.50
CA CYS A 329 -3.10 0.87 -17.29
C CYS A 329 -4.18 0.24 -16.39
N ASN A 330 -5.44 0.32 -16.83
CA ASN A 330 -6.62 -0.10 -16.05
C ASN A 330 -6.68 0.50 -14.63
N GLY A 331 -6.06 1.66 -14.43
CA GLY A 331 -6.14 2.40 -13.17
C GLY A 331 -7.49 3.08 -12.99
N THR A 332 -7.77 3.46 -11.75
CA THR A 332 -8.99 4.20 -11.41
C THR A 332 -8.76 5.69 -11.59
N LEU A 333 -9.67 6.34 -12.28
CA LEU A 333 -9.73 7.77 -12.49
C LEU A 333 -10.53 8.42 -11.35
N ALA A 334 -10.05 9.54 -10.82
CA ALA A 334 -10.82 10.38 -9.92
C ALA A 334 -10.66 11.85 -10.34
N PRO A 335 -11.64 12.72 -10.08
CA PRO A 335 -11.49 14.15 -10.37
C PRO A 335 -10.25 14.74 -9.69
N LYS A 336 -9.65 15.75 -10.34
CA LYS A 336 -8.59 16.53 -9.70
C LYS A 336 -9.14 17.34 -8.53
N ASP A 337 -8.26 17.60 -7.56
CA ASP A 337 -8.56 18.46 -6.40
C ASP A 337 -8.46 19.94 -6.82
N ASP A 338 -9.13 20.30 -7.91
CA ASP A 338 -9.27 21.67 -8.40
C ASP A 338 -10.74 21.89 -8.82
N ALA A 339 -11.46 22.72 -8.09
CA ALA A 339 -12.92 22.90 -8.17
C ALA A 339 -13.46 23.39 -9.53
N HIS A 340 -12.60 23.54 -10.55
CA HIS A 340 -12.90 24.14 -11.85
C HIS A 340 -12.50 23.28 -13.05
N THR A 341 -11.99 22.06 -12.85
CA THR A 341 -11.61 21.21 -13.99
C THR A 341 -12.55 20.02 -14.14
N ASN A 342 -13.06 19.83 -15.36
CA ASN A 342 -13.67 18.57 -15.77
C ASN A 342 -12.56 17.58 -16.12
N VAL A 343 -11.56 17.40 -15.25
CA VAL A 343 -10.39 16.55 -15.53
C VAL A 343 -10.32 15.46 -14.48
N LEU A 344 -10.29 14.23 -14.96
CA LEU A 344 -10.01 13.05 -14.16
C LEU A 344 -8.53 12.71 -14.26
N GLU A 345 -7.93 12.34 -13.15
CA GLU A 345 -6.56 11.85 -13.07
C GLU A 345 -6.54 10.37 -12.73
N CYS A 346 -5.70 9.61 -13.44
CA CYS A 346 -5.54 8.19 -13.19
C CYS A 346 -4.56 7.94 -12.05
N ASN A 347 -5.00 7.21 -11.03
CA ASN A 347 -4.18 6.86 -9.88
C ASN A 347 -3.01 5.92 -10.17
N PHE A 348 -2.99 5.32 -11.35
CA PHE A 348 -2.00 4.32 -11.73
C PHE A 348 -0.92 4.86 -12.66
N CYS A 349 -1.30 5.69 -13.64
CA CYS A 349 -0.38 6.21 -14.66
C CYS A 349 -0.29 7.74 -14.70
N GLY A 350 -1.06 8.46 -13.88
CA GLY A 350 -1.12 9.92 -13.89
C GLY A 350 -1.77 10.53 -15.14
N ASN A 351 -2.37 9.73 -16.03
CA ASN A 351 -3.05 10.27 -17.21
C ASN A 351 -4.20 11.21 -16.80
N LEU A 352 -4.31 12.31 -17.53
CA LEU A 352 -5.41 13.24 -17.45
C LEU A 352 -6.42 12.94 -18.55
N LYS A 353 -7.70 12.78 -18.19
CA LYS A 353 -8.82 12.56 -19.11
C LYS A 353 -9.85 13.65 -18.87
N SER A 354 -10.26 14.34 -19.93
CA SER A 354 -11.40 15.27 -19.84
C SER A 354 -12.69 14.49 -19.62
N ASP A 355 -13.42 14.85 -18.58
CA ASP A 355 -14.79 14.40 -18.29
C ASP A 355 -15.76 15.20 -19.17
N THR A 356 -15.88 14.79 -20.42
CA THR A 356 -16.99 15.23 -21.29
C THR A 356 -18.24 14.52 -20.81
N ALA A 357 -18.99 15.20 -19.94
CA ALA A 357 -20.24 14.70 -19.38
C ALA A 357 -21.24 14.25 -20.46
#